data_AF-A0A383BZY1-F1
#
_entry.id   AF-A0A383BZY1-F1
#
_cell.length_a   1.000
_cell.length_b   1.000
_cell.length_c   1.000
_cell.angle_alpha   90.00
_cell.angle_beta   90.00
_cell.angle_gamma   90.00
#
_symmetry.space_group_name_H-M   'P 1'
#
loop_
_entity.id
_entity.type
_entity.pdbx_description
1 polymer ?
#
loop_
_entity_poly.entity_id
_entity_poly.type
_entity_poly.pdbx_seq_one_letter_code
_entity_poly.pdbx_strand_id
1 'polypeptide(L)'
;IITEVGDGVNKYNVGEEVCIQPLTYCGHCRFCSRGQENYCNQIGILGETQDGTHCEFIAVSESNVCSKPNHLSFEEAAAFPLTAQTAYSMLIRRAKIQPGETVFVWGAGSGVGIMAIEIAKVKGCQIITTGGSEEKRTHAKSIGADLVLDHYNDNVVDQVKEFTAGKGVDVVFEHVGEATWETSMKILGKGGRLVTCGATTGPKVNIDVRHLFIKQQTLMGSTMGDLAAFDDCLSLVADGKIK
;
A
#
# COMPACT_ATOMS: atom_id res chain seq x y z
N ILE A 1 -22.68 -9.80 -0.89
CA ILE A 1 -23.95 -9.84 -0.12
C ILE A 1 -23.91 -11.09 0.73
N ILE A 2 -24.24 -11.02 2.01
CA ILE A 2 -24.28 -12.20 2.88
C ILE A 2 -25.51 -13.04 2.52
N THR A 3 -25.31 -14.30 2.13
CA THR A 3 -26.40 -15.23 1.79
C THR A 3 -26.73 -16.18 2.93
N GLU A 4 -25.73 -16.57 3.73
CA GLU A 4 -25.87 -17.46 4.88
C GLU A 4 -24.89 -17.02 5.98
N VAL A 5 -25.23 -17.32 7.24
CA VAL A 5 -24.37 -17.08 8.41
C VAL A 5 -24.19 -18.39 9.17
N GLY A 6 -22.95 -18.68 9.57
CA GLY A 6 -22.62 -19.87 10.35
C GLY A 6 -23.04 -19.74 11.82
N ASP A 7 -23.14 -20.87 12.50
CA ASP A 7 -23.47 -20.90 13.93
C ASP A 7 -22.49 -20.06 14.76
N GLY A 8 -23.03 -19.18 15.61
CA GLY A 8 -22.24 -18.31 16.50
C GLY A 8 -21.78 -16.98 15.89
N VAL A 9 -22.01 -16.75 14.60
CA VAL A 9 -21.84 -15.44 13.94
C VAL A 9 -23.02 -14.55 14.30
N ASN A 10 -22.76 -13.45 15.02
CA ASN A 10 -23.81 -12.54 15.50
C ASN A 10 -23.62 -11.10 15.02
N LYS A 11 -22.48 -10.78 14.39
CA LYS A 11 -22.17 -9.41 13.98
C LYS A 11 -22.90 -8.99 12.70
N TYR A 12 -23.29 -9.94 11.86
CA TYR A 12 -23.83 -9.68 10.52
C TYR A 12 -25.08 -10.49 10.21
N ASN A 13 -25.95 -9.96 9.35
CA ASN A 13 -27.19 -10.59 8.93
C ASN A 13 -27.21 -10.90 7.43
N VAL A 14 -28.05 -11.88 7.05
CA VAL A 14 -28.34 -12.18 5.64
C VAL A 14 -28.91 -10.94 4.95
N GLY A 15 -28.43 -10.68 3.73
CA GLY A 15 -28.81 -9.52 2.92
C GLY A 15 -27.88 -8.31 3.04
N GLU A 16 -26.96 -8.28 4.02
CA GLU A 16 -26.02 -7.16 4.15
C GLU A 16 -25.01 -7.11 3.00
N GLU A 17 -24.73 -5.89 2.55
CA GLU A 17 -23.64 -5.60 1.62
C GLU A 17 -22.32 -5.46 2.37
N VAL A 18 -21.31 -6.21 1.94
CA VAL A 18 -20.03 -6.32 2.64
C VAL A 18 -18.86 -6.23 1.68
N CYS A 19 -17.72 -5.79 2.18
CA CYS A 19 -16.42 -5.98 1.55
C CYS A 19 -15.64 -7.08 2.29
N ILE A 20 -14.66 -7.65 1.58
CA ILE A 20 -13.81 -8.71 2.12
C ILE A 20 -12.44 -8.14 2.46
N GLN A 21 -12.06 -8.27 3.72
CA GLN A 21 -10.69 -8.10 4.19
C GLN A 21 -9.89 -9.36 3.79
N PRO A 22 -8.80 -9.24 3.01
CA PRO A 22 -8.15 -10.40 2.39
C PRO A 22 -7.15 -11.19 3.25
N LEU A 23 -6.79 -10.73 4.45
CA LEU A 23 -5.77 -11.34 5.31
C LEU A 23 -6.37 -12.49 6.11
N THR A 24 -5.77 -13.67 6.06
CA THR A 24 -6.13 -14.77 6.95
C THR A 24 -5.06 -15.02 7.99
N TYR A 25 -5.49 -15.43 9.18
CA TYR A 25 -4.63 -15.54 10.36
C TYR A 25 -5.28 -16.46 11.41
N CYS A 26 -4.47 -17.03 12.32
CA CYS A 26 -4.96 -18.01 13.31
C CYS A 26 -5.77 -17.41 14.48
N GLY A 27 -5.70 -16.10 14.71
CA GLY A 27 -6.38 -15.41 15.81
C GLY A 27 -5.79 -15.60 17.22
N HIS A 28 -4.93 -16.60 17.45
CA HIS A 28 -4.50 -16.97 18.81
C HIS A 28 -2.99 -16.92 19.07
N CYS A 29 -2.14 -16.74 18.05
CA CYS A 29 -0.69 -16.67 18.26
C CYS A 29 -0.25 -15.36 18.92
N ARG A 30 1.02 -15.30 19.37
CA ARG A 30 1.62 -14.12 20.02
C ARG A 30 1.53 -12.81 19.23
N PHE A 31 1.37 -12.88 17.90
CA PHE A 31 1.23 -11.71 17.04
C PHE A 31 -0.23 -11.29 16.93
N CYS A 32 -1.15 -12.23 16.68
CA CYS A 32 -2.59 -11.96 16.68
C CYS A 32 -3.05 -11.38 18.02
N SER A 33 -2.56 -11.90 19.16
CA SER A 33 -2.92 -11.36 20.47
C SER A 33 -2.41 -9.93 20.74
N ARG A 34 -1.63 -9.34 19.83
CA ARG A 34 -1.10 -7.98 19.88
C ARG A 34 -1.63 -7.08 18.77
N GLY A 35 -2.63 -7.51 17.99
CA GLY A 35 -3.11 -6.76 16.83
C GLY A 35 -2.10 -6.71 15.69
N GLN A 36 -1.29 -7.77 15.55
CA GLN A 36 -0.20 -7.89 14.59
C GLN A 36 -0.45 -9.08 13.66
N GLU A 37 -1.67 -9.19 13.12
CA GLU A 37 -2.10 -10.34 12.32
C GLU A 37 -1.24 -10.55 11.07
N ASN A 38 -0.66 -9.47 10.53
CA ASN A 38 0.29 -9.50 9.41
C ASN A 38 1.65 -10.14 9.76
N TYR A 39 1.90 -10.48 11.02
CA TYR A 39 3.04 -11.28 11.46
C TYR A 39 2.63 -12.69 11.90
N CYS A 40 1.37 -13.09 11.68
CA CYS A 40 0.88 -14.40 12.09
C CYS A 40 1.72 -15.54 11.52
N ASN A 41 1.96 -16.58 12.32
CA ASN A 41 2.67 -17.79 11.87
C ASN A 41 1.88 -18.58 10.82
N GLN A 42 0.58 -18.35 10.74
CA GLN A 42 -0.33 -18.91 9.73
C GLN A 42 -0.95 -17.78 8.91
N ILE A 43 -0.16 -16.72 8.66
CA ILE A 43 -0.59 -15.66 7.75
C ILE A 43 -0.91 -16.26 6.38
N GLY A 44 -2.03 -15.82 5.82
CA GLY A 44 -2.44 -16.16 4.47
C GLY A 44 -3.12 -14.98 3.81
N ILE A 45 -3.35 -15.13 2.51
CA ILE A 45 -4.08 -14.17 1.69
C ILE A 45 -5.13 -14.97 0.92
N LEU A 46 -6.38 -14.53 0.95
CA LEU A 46 -7.47 -15.13 0.17
C LEU A 46 -7.10 -15.18 -1.31
N GLY A 47 -7.22 -16.36 -1.93
CA GLY A 47 -6.83 -16.60 -3.32
C GLY A 47 -5.36 -16.96 -3.56
N GLU A 48 -4.50 -16.91 -2.53
CA GLU A 48 -3.11 -17.36 -2.61
C GLU A 48 -2.89 -18.63 -1.79
N THR A 49 -3.17 -18.58 -0.49
CA THR A 49 -2.93 -19.71 0.44
C THR A 49 -4.18 -20.55 0.70
N GLN A 50 -5.33 -20.11 0.19
CA GLN A 50 -6.65 -20.69 0.33
C GLN A 50 -7.56 -20.19 -0.78
N ASP A 51 -8.77 -20.75 -0.89
CA ASP A 51 -9.75 -20.36 -1.92
C ASP A 51 -10.00 -18.83 -1.93
N GLY A 52 -10.17 -18.30 -3.14
CA GLY A 52 -10.30 -16.87 -3.41
C GLY A 52 -11.66 -16.46 -3.95
N THR A 53 -11.79 -15.18 -4.30
CA THR A 53 -13.06 -14.54 -4.66
C THR A 53 -13.46 -14.69 -6.13
N HIS A 54 -12.71 -15.45 -6.94
CA HIS A 54 -13.09 -15.78 -8.32
C HIS A 54 -14.11 -16.93 -8.36
N CYS A 55 -15.28 -16.69 -7.76
CA CYS A 55 -16.39 -17.62 -7.64
C CYS A 55 -17.69 -16.84 -7.41
N GLU A 56 -18.85 -17.49 -7.59
CA GLU A 56 -20.15 -16.86 -7.28
C GLU A 56 -20.41 -16.79 -5.76
N PHE A 57 -19.85 -17.74 -5.00
CA PHE A 57 -19.99 -17.83 -3.54
C PHE A 57 -18.68 -18.25 -2.89
N ILE A 58 -18.37 -17.63 -1.75
CA ILE A 58 -17.22 -17.98 -0.91
C ILE A 58 -17.66 -18.00 0.56
N ALA A 59 -17.19 -19.00 1.31
CA ALA A 59 -17.28 -19.01 2.76
C ALA A 59 -16.01 -18.39 3.35
N VAL A 60 -16.16 -17.35 4.18
CA VAL A 60 -15.05 -16.68 4.86
C VAL A 60 -15.35 -16.54 6.36
N SER A 61 -14.30 -16.35 7.16
CA SER A 61 -14.45 -16.06 8.59
C SER A 61 -15.16 -14.72 8.80
N GLU A 62 -15.91 -14.57 9.90
CA GLU A 62 -16.53 -13.28 10.32
C GLU A 62 -15.47 -12.16 10.38
N SER A 63 -14.23 -12.50 10.72
CA SER A 63 -13.10 -11.57 10.78
C SER A 63 -12.65 -11.00 9.43
N ASN A 64 -13.02 -11.65 8.32
CA ASN A 64 -12.72 -11.21 6.97
C ASN A 64 -13.85 -10.36 6.36
N VAL A 65 -14.94 -10.16 7.09
CA VAL A 65 -16.11 -9.44 6.61
C VAL A 65 -16.13 -8.05 7.23
N CYS A 66 -16.38 -7.03 6.42
CA CYS A 66 -16.59 -5.66 6.88
C CYS A 66 -17.76 -5.04 6.11
N SER A 67 -18.49 -4.09 6.70
CA SER A 67 -19.61 -3.43 6.04
C SER A 67 -19.13 -2.64 4.82
N LYS A 68 -19.79 -2.81 3.68
CA LYS A 68 -19.50 -2.04 2.48
C LYS A 68 -19.94 -0.58 2.68
N PRO A 69 -19.11 0.43 2.37
CA PRO A 69 -19.56 1.82 2.36
C PRO A 69 -20.72 2.01 1.37
N ASN A 70 -21.83 2.58 1.84
CA ASN A 70 -23.08 2.68 1.07
C ASN A 70 -22.96 3.46 -0.24
N HIS A 71 -22.00 4.38 -0.33
CA HIS A 71 -21.83 5.23 -1.51
C HIS A 71 -20.98 4.59 -2.62
N LEU A 72 -20.33 3.46 -2.35
CA LEU A 72 -19.52 2.74 -3.34
C LEU A 72 -20.38 1.74 -4.12
N SER A 73 -20.00 1.47 -5.37
CA SER A 73 -20.45 0.29 -6.11
C SER A 73 -19.82 -0.99 -5.54
N PHE A 74 -20.28 -2.16 -5.98
CA PHE A 74 -19.65 -3.43 -5.59
C PHE A 74 -18.22 -3.55 -6.14
N GLU A 75 -18.00 -3.09 -7.37
CA GLU A 75 -16.70 -3.09 -8.04
C GLU A 75 -15.70 -2.19 -7.29
N GLU A 76 -16.12 -0.98 -6.91
CA GLU A 76 -15.30 -0.06 -6.12
C GLU A 76 -14.96 -0.66 -4.75
N ALA A 77 -15.97 -1.19 -4.04
CA ALA A 77 -15.78 -1.81 -2.73
C ALA A 77 -14.88 -3.06 -2.76
N ALA A 78 -14.80 -3.75 -3.90
CA ALA A 78 -13.94 -4.92 -4.10
C ALA A 78 -12.51 -4.57 -4.55
N ALA A 79 -12.29 -3.37 -5.12
CA ALA A 79 -11.01 -3.02 -5.77
C ALA A 79 -9.91 -2.56 -4.79
N PHE A 80 -10.26 -1.82 -3.74
CA PHE A 80 -9.29 -1.22 -2.82
C PHE A 80 -8.74 -2.13 -1.69
N PRO A 81 -9.45 -3.15 -1.15
CA PRO A 81 -9.09 -3.79 0.11
C PRO A 81 -7.61 -4.19 0.27
N LEU A 82 -7.09 -4.96 -0.69
CA LEU A 82 -5.72 -5.47 -0.64
C LEU A 82 -4.67 -4.36 -0.81
N THR A 83 -4.89 -3.49 -1.78
CA THR A 83 -3.93 -2.46 -2.17
C THR A 83 -3.87 -1.33 -1.17
N ALA A 84 -5.01 -0.89 -0.64
CA ALA A 84 -5.10 0.14 0.40
C ALA A 84 -4.43 -0.33 1.68
N GLN A 85 -4.76 -1.54 2.17
CA GLN A 85 -4.17 -2.10 3.39
C GLN A 85 -2.65 -2.23 3.28
N THR A 86 -2.15 -2.67 2.12
CA THR A 86 -0.71 -2.76 1.85
C THR A 86 -0.04 -1.39 1.85
N ALA A 87 -0.60 -0.43 1.11
CA ALA A 87 -0.04 0.92 1.00
C ALA A 87 -0.04 1.65 2.35
N TYR A 88 -1.12 1.52 3.13
CA TYR A 88 -1.23 2.11 4.47
C TYR A 88 -0.22 1.51 5.43
N SER A 89 -0.06 0.19 5.44
CA SER A 89 0.96 -0.48 6.25
C SER A 89 2.36 0.03 5.89
N MET A 90 2.69 0.09 4.59
CA MET A 90 3.99 0.60 4.13
C MET A 90 4.25 2.03 4.57
N LEU A 91 3.30 2.94 4.36
CA LEU A 91 3.49 4.37 4.64
C LEU A 91 3.34 4.70 6.13
N ILE A 92 2.26 4.24 6.76
CA ILE A 92 1.87 4.67 8.11
C ILE A 92 2.48 3.79 9.19
N ARG A 93 2.46 2.46 9.02
CA ARG A 93 2.96 1.53 10.06
C ARG A 93 4.48 1.35 9.99
N ARG A 94 5.02 1.21 8.77
CA ARG A 94 6.45 0.91 8.54
C ARG A 94 7.28 2.18 8.39
N ALA A 95 7.03 2.97 7.34
CA ALA A 95 7.79 4.18 7.06
C ALA A 95 7.47 5.33 8.02
N LYS A 96 6.29 5.32 8.64
CA LYS A 96 5.81 6.32 9.60
C LYS A 96 5.95 7.73 9.06
N ILE A 97 5.45 7.94 7.84
CA ILE A 97 5.52 9.24 7.16
C ILE A 97 4.93 10.37 8.03
N GLN A 98 5.57 11.53 7.96
CA GLN A 98 5.18 12.74 8.67
C GLN A 98 4.69 13.81 7.68
N PRO A 99 3.77 14.70 8.11
CA PRO A 99 3.38 15.85 7.31
C PRO A 99 4.60 16.68 6.91
N GLY A 100 4.63 17.14 5.65
CA GLY A 100 5.74 17.92 5.08
C GLY A 100 6.91 17.09 4.53
N GLU A 101 6.95 15.78 4.77
CA GLU A 101 7.95 14.90 4.14
C GLU A 101 7.68 14.72 2.64
N THR A 102 8.73 14.47 1.86
CA THR A 102 8.64 14.09 0.45
C THR A 102 8.65 12.57 0.29
N VAL A 103 7.61 12.04 -0.34
CA VAL A 103 7.44 10.61 -0.65
C VAL A 103 7.58 10.40 -2.16
N PHE A 104 8.51 9.54 -2.55
CA PHE A 104 8.61 9.05 -3.93
C PHE A 104 7.86 7.73 -4.08
N VAL A 105 6.91 7.66 -5.00
CA VAL A 105 6.09 6.46 -5.27
C VAL A 105 6.40 5.93 -6.67
N TRP A 106 6.90 4.70 -6.76
CA TRP A 106 7.03 4.04 -8.06
C TRP A 106 5.67 3.64 -8.63
N GLY A 107 5.44 3.91 -9.92
CA GLY A 107 4.33 3.34 -10.69
C GLY A 107 2.94 3.81 -10.25
N ALA A 108 2.57 5.05 -10.61
CA ALA A 108 1.30 5.69 -10.28
C ALA A 108 0.04 5.00 -10.83
N GLY A 109 0.19 4.06 -11.78
CA GLY A 109 -0.93 3.27 -12.32
C GLY A 109 -1.08 1.90 -11.68
N SER A 110 -0.26 1.55 -10.67
CA SER A 110 -0.41 0.32 -9.91
C SER A 110 -1.43 0.53 -8.78
N GLY A 111 -2.16 -0.52 -8.38
CA GLY A 111 -3.15 -0.40 -7.31
C GLY A 111 -2.56 0.09 -5.99
N VAL A 112 -1.37 -0.40 -5.60
CA VAL A 112 -0.66 0.09 -4.42
C VAL A 112 -0.12 1.51 -4.60
N GLY A 113 0.27 1.90 -5.82
CA GLY A 113 0.78 3.23 -6.12
C GLY A 113 -0.31 4.31 -6.05
N ILE A 114 -1.51 4.03 -6.57
CA ILE A 114 -2.67 4.92 -6.46
C ILE A 114 -2.99 5.18 -4.99
N MET A 115 -3.16 4.11 -4.21
CA MET A 115 -3.45 4.20 -2.77
C MET A 115 -2.33 4.91 -2.01
N ALA A 116 -1.06 4.67 -2.35
CA ALA A 116 0.07 5.33 -1.71
C ALA A 116 0.07 6.84 -1.94
N ILE A 117 -0.27 7.30 -3.14
CA ILE A 117 -0.37 8.74 -3.45
C ILE A 117 -1.46 9.39 -2.61
N GLU A 118 -2.66 8.82 -2.58
CA GLU A 118 -3.78 9.40 -1.84
C GLU A 118 -3.56 9.37 -0.32
N ILE A 119 -3.04 8.26 0.23
CA ILE A 119 -2.73 8.15 1.67
C ILE A 119 -1.64 9.16 2.06
N ALA A 120 -0.57 9.31 1.26
CA ALA A 120 0.45 10.32 1.51
C ALA A 120 -0.12 11.73 1.40
N LYS A 121 -1.06 11.98 0.48
CA LYS A 121 -1.72 13.28 0.34
C LYS A 121 -2.56 13.64 1.56
N VAL A 122 -3.38 12.69 2.03
CA VAL A 122 -4.17 12.83 3.27
C VAL A 122 -3.25 13.11 4.47
N LYS A 123 -2.07 12.51 4.50
CA LYS A 123 -1.07 12.73 5.56
C LYS A 123 -0.36 14.09 5.47
N GLY A 124 -0.52 14.82 4.36
CA GLY A 124 0.10 16.13 4.15
C GLY A 124 1.55 16.05 3.66
N CYS A 125 1.92 14.97 2.97
CA CYS A 125 3.23 14.84 2.34
C CYS A 125 3.26 15.50 0.95
N GLN A 126 4.48 15.79 0.48
CA GLN A 126 4.74 16.10 -0.93
C GLN A 126 5.00 14.80 -1.68
N ILE A 127 4.45 14.64 -2.88
CA ILE A 127 4.46 13.36 -3.61
C ILE A 127 5.13 13.53 -4.97
N ILE A 128 6.17 12.75 -5.19
CA ILE A 128 6.77 12.52 -6.50
C ILE A 128 6.39 11.11 -6.96
N THR A 129 5.97 10.93 -8.20
CA THR A 129 5.67 9.60 -8.73
C THR A 129 6.05 9.44 -10.19
N THR A 130 5.97 8.22 -10.72
CA THR A 130 6.28 7.92 -12.12
C THR A 130 5.11 7.25 -12.83
N GLY A 131 4.93 7.58 -14.11
CA GLY A 131 3.91 7.00 -14.97
C GLY A 131 4.37 6.91 -16.42
N GLY A 132 4.26 5.72 -17.01
CA GLY A 132 4.78 5.44 -18.36
C GLY A 132 3.89 5.91 -19.51
N SER A 133 2.64 6.32 -19.23
CA SER A 133 1.73 6.89 -20.22
C SER A 133 1.18 8.24 -19.72
N GLU A 134 0.83 9.12 -20.65
CA GLU A 134 0.24 10.43 -20.32
C GLU A 134 -1.04 10.30 -19.49
N GLU A 135 -1.89 9.33 -19.81
CA GLU A 135 -3.09 9.01 -19.03
C GLU A 135 -2.78 8.73 -17.56
N LYS A 136 -1.83 7.82 -17.29
CA LYS A 136 -1.39 7.49 -15.93
C LYS A 136 -0.81 8.71 -15.22
N ARG A 137 -0.07 9.56 -15.95
CA ARG A 137 0.51 10.78 -15.37
C ARG A 137 -0.54 11.83 -15.02
N THR A 138 -1.53 12.02 -15.89
CA THR A 138 -2.66 12.93 -15.67
C THR A 138 -3.51 12.45 -14.49
N HIS A 139 -3.80 11.15 -14.42
CA HIS A 139 -4.52 10.58 -13.29
C HIS A 139 -3.75 10.78 -11.98
N ALA A 140 -2.46 10.46 -11.94
CA ALA A 140 -1.62 10.67 -10.76
C ALA A 140 -1.64 12.11 -10.22
N LYS A 141 -1.60 13.11 -11.11
CA LYS A 141 -1.75 14.53 -10.72
C LYS A 141 -3.12 14.81 -10.10
N SER A 142 -4.18 14.27 -10.70
CA SER A 142 -5.57 14.47 -10.22
C SER A 142 -5.80 13.90 -8.81
N ILE A 143 -5.09 12.86 -8.42
CA ILE A 143 -5.18 12.23 -7.08
C ILE A 143 -4.15 12.77 -6.07
N GLY A 144 -3.39 13.82 -6.44
CA GLY A 144 -2.62 14.61 -5.49
C GLY A 144 -1.10 14.55 -5.62
N ALA A 145 -0.55 13.90 -6.67
CA ALA A 145 0.88 13.95 -6.94
C ALA A 145 1.35 15.35 -7.33
N ASP A 146 2.41 15.85 -6.69
CA ASP A 146 2.96 17.20 -6.93
C ASP A 146 3.94 17.21 -8.12
N LEU A 147 4.68 16.12 -8.32
CA LEU A 147 5.53 15.90 -9.50
C LEU A 147 5.28 14.51 -10.08
N VAL A 148 5.08 14.43 -11.38
CA VAL A 148 4.85 13.16 -12.08
C VAL A 148 5.78 13.04 -13.28
N LEU A 149 6.64 12.03 -13.23
CA LEU A 149 7.70 11.81 -14.20
C LEU A 149 7.36 10.68 -15.18
N ASP A 150 7.78 10.82 -16.42
CA ASP A 150 7.86 9.74 -17.38
C ASP A 150 9.14 8.93 -17.14
N HIS A 151 9.03 7.75 -16.53
CA HIS A 151 10.21 6.92 -16.24
C HIS A 151 10.91 6.34 -17.49
N TYR A 152 10.34 6.50 -18.69
CA TYR A 152 11.03 6.11 -19.94
C TYR A 152 11.85 7.26 -20.53
N ASN A 153 11.40 8.49 -20.36
CA ASN A 153 11.96 9.66 -21.06
C ASN A 153 12.67 10.64 -20.12
N ASP A 154 12.27 10.71 -18.85
CA ASP A 154 12.84 11.63 -17.87
C ASP A 154 14.01 10.99 -17.11
N ASN A 155 15.01 11.80 -16.79
CA ASN A 155 16.02 11.43 -15.81
C ASN A 155 15.45 11.61 -14.40
N VAL A 156 14.92 10.53 -13.83
CA VAL A 156 14.30 10.52 -12.49
C VAL A 156 15.23 11.08 -11.41
N VAL A 157 16.53 10.78 -11.47
CA VAL A 157 17.48 11.23 -10.44
C VAL A 157 17.62 12.75 -10.45
N ASP A 158 17.79 13.33 -11.63
CA ASP A 158 17.98 14.78 -11.78
C ASP A 158 16.70 15.54 -11.43
N GLN A 159 15.55 15.06 -11.87
CA GLN A 159 14.24 15.66 -11.57
C GLN A 159 13.92 15.64 -10.07
N VAL A 160 14.18 14.52 -9.39
CA VAL A 160 14.00 14.43 -7.93
C VAL A 160 14.99 15.35 -7.21
N LYS A 161 16.24 15.43 -7.68
CA LYS A 161 17.26 16.32 -7.12
C LYS A 161 16.83 17.78 -7.23
N GLU A 162 16.31 18.19 -8.38
CA GLU A 162 15.79 19.54 -8.60
C GLU A 162 14.60 19.84 -7.67
N PHE A 163 13.59 18.97 -7.66
CA PHE A 163 12.40 19.13 -6.83
C PHE A 163 12.72 19.22 -5.32
N THR A 164 13.68 18.43 -4.86
CA THR A 164 14.08 18.36 -3.44
C THR A 164 15.21 19.32 -3.07
N ALA A 165 15.62 20.21 -3.97
CA ALA A 165 16.76 21.12 -3.80
C ALA A 165 18.05 20.39 -3.34
N GLY A 166 18.28 19.20 -3.91
CA GLY A 166 19.46 18.36 -3.66
C GLY A 166 19.40 17.51 -2.38
N LYS A 167 18.33 17.58 -1.59
CA LYS A 167 18.20 16.85 -0.32
C LYS A 167 17.88 15.36 -0.53
N GLY A 168 17.25 15.01 -1.65
CA GLY A 168 16.63 13.70 -1.85
C GLY A 168 15.30 13.59 -1.12
N VAL A 169 14.62 12.46 -1.29
CA VAL A 169 13.31 12.20 -0.68
C VAL A 169 13.43 11.56 0.70
N ASP A 170 12.45 11.78 1.56
CA ASP A 170 12.40 11.21 2.91
C ASP A 170 11.96 9.75 2.89
N VAL A 171 11.04 9.40 1.99
CA VAL A 171 10.56 8.03 1.81
C VAL A 171 10.52 7.63 0.36
N VAL A 172 10.98 6.41 0.05
CA VAL A 172 10.70 5.73 -1.21
C VAL A 172 9.72 4.59 -0.96
N PHE A 173 8.57 4.65 -1.62
CA PHE A 173 7.57 3.59 -1.72
C PHE A 173 7.88 2.75 -2.95
N GLU A 174 8.39 1.54 -2.70
CA GLU A 174 8.99 0.65 -3.70
C GLU A 174 8.13 -0.63 -3.84
N HIS A 175 7.94 -1.12 -5.06
CA HIS A 175 7.32 -2.44 -5.30
C HIS A 175 7.77 -3.12 -6.60
N VAL A 176 8.61 -2.44 -7.38
CA VAL A 176 9.05 -2.85 -8.72
C VAL A 176 10.26 -3.80 -8.63
N GLY A 177 11.15 -3.60 -7.67
CA GLY A 177 12.33 -4.43 -7.44
C GLY A 177 13.54 -4.05 -8.29
N GLU A 178 14.24 -5.07 -8.80
CA GLU A 178 15.57 -4.99 -9.44
C GLU A 178 15.78 -3.79 -10.37
N ALA A 179 14.84 -3.52 -11.29
CA ALA A 179 15.00 -2.48 -12.31
C ALA A 179 15.03 -1.03 -11.76
N THR A 180 14.46 -0.78 -10.57
CA THR A 180 14.34 0.58 -10.01
C THR A 180 15.12 0.79 -8.72
N TRP A 181 15.71 -0.28 -8.17
CA TRP A 181 16.34 -0.25 -6.85
C TRP A 181 17.52 0.71 -6.77
N GLU A 182 18.39 0.72 -7.78
CA GLU A 182 19.56 1.60 -7.79
C GLU A 182 19.15 3.08 -7.80
N THR A 183 18.17 3.43 -8.64
CA THR A 183 17.60 4.79 -8.69
C THR A 183 16.97 5.15 -7.35
N SER A 184 16.21 4.24 -6.75
CA SER A 184 15.61 4.41 -5.42
C SER A 184 16.65 4.77 -4.36
N MET A 185 17.78 4.05 -4.33
CA MET A 185 18.87 4.33 -3.38
C MET A 185 19.58 5.67 -3.66
N LYS A 186 19.69 6.08 -4.93
CA LYS A 186 20.29 7.36 -5.32
C LYS A 186 19.45 8.55 -4.88
N ILE A 187 18.14 8.50 -5.11
CA ILE A 187 17.21 9.59 -4.80
C ILE A 187 16.87 9.68 -3.31
N LEU A 188 17.06 8.59 -2.56
CA LEU A 188 16.80 8.59 -1.13
C LEU A 188 17.77 9.53 -0.40
N GLY A 189 17.19 10.41 0.42
CA GLY A 189 17.90 11.42 1.20
C GLY A 189 18.67 10.84 2.38
N LYS A 190 19.34 11.72 3.13
CA LYS A 190 19.97 11.38 4.41
C LYS A 190 18.90 11.14 5.47
N GLY A 191 18.99 10.05 6.23
CA GLY A 191 17.97 9.59 7.17
C GLY A 191 16.74 8.98 6.50
N GLY A 192 16.74 8.89 5.16
CA GLY A 192 15.58 8.44 4.39
C GLY A 192 15.27 6.96 4.62
N ARG A 193 14.00 6.61 4.39
CA ARG A 193 13.48 5.25 4.55
C ARG A 193 12.96 4.72 3.21
N LEU A 194 13.40 3.53 2.82
CA LEU A 194 12.80 2.80 1.70
C LEU A 194 11.96 1.66 2.26
N VAL A 195 10.71 1.56 1.80
CA VAL A 195 9.82 0.45 2.11
C VAL A 195 9.42 -0.27 0.83
N THR A 196 9.54 -1.60 0.81
CA THR A 196 9.18 -2.45 -0.33
C THR A 196 8.19 -3.54 0.04
N CYS A 197 7.25 -3.83 -0.86
CA CYS A 197 6.28 -4.94 -0.74
C CYS A 197 6.27 -5.90 -1.93
N GLY A 198 7.16 -5.69 -2.91
CA GLY A 198 7.08 -6.38 -4.19
C GLY A 198 8.42 -6.40 -4.92
N ALA A 199 8.46 -7.21 -5.96
CA ALA A 199 9.67 -7.46 -6.73
C ALA A 199 9.35 -7.77 -8.20
N THR A 200 8.43 -7.02 -8.81
CA THR A 200 7.88 -7.26 -10.16
C THR A 200 8.94 -7.56 -11.23
N THR A 201 10.08 -6.89 -11.17
CA THR A 201 11.16 -6.99 -12.16
C THR A 201 12.32 -7.89 -11.73
N GLY A 202 12.29 -8.39 -10.50
CA GLY A 202 13.33 -9.26 -9.96
C GLY A 202 13.46 -9.14 -8.43
N PRO A 203 13.61 -10.26 -7.70
CA PRO A 203 13.69 -10.29 -6.24
C PRO A 203 15.10 -10.05 -5.69
N LYS A 204 16.11 -9.93 -6.56
CA LYS A 204 17.51 -9.77 -6.16
C LYS A 204 17.95 -8.35 -6.47
N VAL A 205 18.39 -7.64 -5.44
CA VAL A 205 18.83 -6.24 -5.55
C VAL A 205 20.23 -6.11 -4.98
N ASN A 206 21.01 -5.19 -5.56
CA ASN A 206 22.35 -4.86 -5.06
C ASN A 206 22.27 -3.63 -4.14
N ILE A 207 23.03 -3.66 -3.05
CA ILE A 207 23.11 -2.56 -2.08
C ILE A 207 24.57 -2.13 -1.93
N ASP A 208 24.84 -0.85 -2.23
CA ASP A 208 26.09 -0.23 -1.81
C ASP A 208 25.99 0.21 -0.35
N VAL A 209 26.60 -0.58 0.54
CA VAL A 209 26.56 -0.34 1.99
C VAL A 209 27.17 1.01 2.39
N ARG A 210 28.09 1.58 1.58
CA ARG A 210 28.71 2.88 1.86
C ARG A 210 27.68 3.99 1.79
N HIS A 211 26.81 3.96 0.78
CA HIS A 211 25.72 4.91 0.68
C HIS A 211 24.73 4.75 1.83
N LEU A 212 24.39 3.50 2.17
CA LEU A 212 23.47 3.17 3.25
C LEU A 212 23.93 3.76 4.59
N PHE A 213 25.16 3.49 5.03
CA PHE A 213 25.62 3.94 6.35
C PHE A 213 26.00 5.43 6.38
N ILE A 214 26.58 5.99 5.30
CA ILE A 214 26.92 7.43 5.27
C ILE A 214 25.67 8.29 5.33
N LYS A 215 24.62 7.89 4.59
CA LYS A 215 23.34 8.57 4.59
C LYS A 215 22.44 8.15 5.76
N GLN A 216 22.81 7.14 6.57
CA GLN A 216 22.01 6.62 7.69
C GLN A 216 20.58 6.24 7.25
N GLN A 217 20.48 5.52 6.15
CA GLN A 217 19.21 5.12 5.56
C GLN A 217 18.65 3.84 6.18
N THR A 218 17.34 3.64 6.09
CA THR A 218 16.66 2.42 6.56
C THR A 218 15.97 1.72 5.39
N LEU A 219 16.13 0.39 5.29
CA LEU A 219 15.44 -0.45 4.31
C LEU A 219 14.46 -1.37 5.03
N MET A 220 13.22 -1.43 4.55
CA MET A 220 12.14 -2.16 5.23
C MET A 220 11.35 -3.01 4.24
N GLY A 221 11.12 -4.28 4.59
CA GLY A 221 10.07 -5.08 3.97
C GLY A 221 8.71 -4.77 4.60
N SER A 222 7.65 -4.94 3.81
CA SER A 222 6.25 -4.89 4.23
C SER A 222 5.43 -5.89 3.42
N THR A 223 4.52 -6.61 4.06
CA THR A 223 3.57 -7.50 3.39
C THR A 223 2.21 -7.27 4.04
N MET A 224 1.19 -7.02 3.22
CA MET A 224 -0.16 -6.71 3.70
C MET A 224 -0.17 -5.57 4.74
N GLY A 225 -1.10 -5.60 5.68
CA GLY A 225 -1.16 -4.78 6.88
C GLY A 225 -1.88 -5.54 8.00
N ASP A 226 -1.83 -5.04 9.23
CA ASP A 226 -2.67 -5.54 10.32
C ASP A 226 -4.16 -5.19 10.06
N LEU A 227 -5.07 -5.71 10.88
CA LEU A 227 -6.50 -5.42 10.74
C LEU A 227 -6.81 -3.95 10.99
N ALA A 228 -6.11 -3.33 11.95
CA ALA A 228 -6.29 -1.91 12.23
C ALA A 228 -5.93 -1.04 11.01
N ALA A 229 -4.89 -1.40 10.23
CA ALA A 229 -4.57 -0.73 8.98
C ALA A 229 -5.67 -0.87 7.93
N PHE A 230 -6.36 -2.02 7.89
CA PHE A 230 -7.53 -2.19 7.03
C PHE A 230 -8.69 -1.29 7.47
N ASP A 231 -9.02 -1.29 8.76
CA ASP A 231 -10.10 -0.48 9.32
C ASP A 231 -9.84 1.03 9.14
N ASP A 232 -8.59 1.46 9.33
CA ASP A 232 -8.16 2.84 9.08
C ASP A 232 -8.34 3.21 7.59
N CYS A 233 -7.96 2.32 6.67
CA CYS A 233 -8.19 2.51 5.22
C CYS A 233 -9.68 2.57 4.86
N LEU A 234 -10.46 1.61 5.35
CA LEU A 234 -11.90 1.55 5.12
C LEU A 234 -12.57 2.84 5.61
N SER A 235 -12.11 3.39 6.73
CA SER A 235 -12.60 4.67 7.26
C SER A 235 -12.24 5.84 6.34
N LEU A 236 -11.02 5.89 5.80
CA LEU A 236 -10.63 6.93 4.83
C LEU A 236 -11.45 6.87 3.55
N VAL A 237 -11.74 5.66 3.04
CA VAL A 237 -12.60 5.44 1.88
C VAL A 237 -14.04 5.84 2.20
N ALA A 238 -14.57 5.40 3.35
CA ALA A 238 -15.92 5.72 3.79
C ALA A 238 -16.15 7.24 3.95
N ASP A 239 -15.13 7.97 4.39
CA ASP A 239 -15.12 9.43 4.51
C ASP A 239 -14.91 10.16 3.16
N GLY A 240 -14.64 9.43 2.07
CA GLY A 240 -14.34 10.00 0.74
C GLY A 240 -12.99 10.72 0.68
N LYS A 241 -12.04 10.40 1.58
CA LYS A 241 -10.70 11.01 1.63
C LYS A 241 -9.71 10.34 0.67
N ILE A 242 -9.92 9.06 0.36
CA ILE A 242 -9.22 8.28 -0.66
C ILE A 242 -10.26 7.50 -1.47
N LYS A 243 -9.94 7.08 -2.71
CA LYS A 243 -10.90 6.48 -3.65
C LYS A 243 -10.39 5.20 -4.29
#